data_AF-A0A2A6F6I0-F1
#
_entry.id   AF-A0A2A6F6I0-F1
#
_cell.length_a   1.000
_cell.length_b   1.000
_cell.length_c   1.000
_cell.angle_alpha   90.00
_cell.angle_beta   90.00
_cell.angle_gamma   90.00
#
_symmetry.space_group_name_H-M   'P 1'
#
loop_
_entity.id
_entity.type
_entity.pdbx_description
1 polymer ?
#
loop_
_entity_poly.entity_id
_entity_poly.type
_entity_poly.pdbx_seq_one_letter_code
_entity_poly.pdbx_strand_id
1 'polypeptide(L)'
;MILKYFGKSTISILAGLLIFMVQNTEAASSLAGSKGDVRFPVTIPTGTTGGCGKAYAAYVAASGHSAFAATPIAWSVEYFVCGVKLNASSQKAAEDLAMKSCQATKS
;
A
#
# COMPACT_ATOMS: atom_id res chain seq x y z
N MET A 1 -30.34 35.48 -38.56
CA MET A 1 -30.99 34.61 -37.54
C MET A 1 -30.21 33.30 -37.41
N ILE A 2 -28.92 33.34 -37.04
CA ILE A 2 -28.01 32.15 -37.02
C ILE A 2 -27.23 32.04 -35.70
N LEU A 3 -27.16 33.11 -34.91
CA LEU A 3 -26.33 33.17 -33.69
C LEU A 3 -26.95 32.50 -32.45
N LYS A 4 -28.22 32.06 -32.49
CA LYS A 4 -28.91 31.44 -31.35
C LYS A 4 -28.78 29.91 -31.28
N TYR A 5 -28.26 29.26 -32.32
CA TYR A 5 -28.17 27.80 -32.38
C TYR A 5 -26.84 27.23 -31.88
N PHE A 6 -25.75 28.00 -31.89
CA PHE A 6 -24.44 27.52 -31.43
C PHE A 6 -24.34 27.35 -29.91
N GLY A 7 -25.12 28.11 -29.13
CA GLY A 7 -25.11 28.03 -27.67
C GLY A 7 -25.80 26.78 -27.09
N LYS A 8 -26.62 26.07 -27.88
CA LYS A 8 -27.32 24.85 -27.43
C LYS A 8 -26.49 23.58 -27.63
N SER A 9 -25.60 23.55 -28.64
CA SER A 9 -24.77 22.36 -28.91
C SER A 9 -23.64 22.17 -27.89
N THR A 10 -23.05 23.26 -27.37
CA THR A 10 -21.92 23.17 -26.43
C THR A 10 -22.34 22.64 -25.05
N ILE A 11 -23.56 22.95 -24.60
CA ILE A 11 -24.13 22.45 -23.34
C ILE A 11 -24.34 20.93 -23.41
N SER A 12 -24.77 20.41 -24.57
CA SER A 12 -25.09 19.00 -24.75
C SER A 12 -23.84 18.10 -24.75
N ILE A 13 -22.71 18.61 -25.26
CA ILE A 13 -21.43 17.88 -25.27
C ILE A 13 -20.83 17.83 -23.87
N LEU A 14 -20.92 18.94 -23.11
CA LEU A 14 -20.43 18.99 -21.73
C LEU A 14 -21.22 18.05 -20.81
N ALA A 15 -22.55 17.99 -20.97
CA ALA A 15 -23.41 17.06 -20.23
C ALA A 15 -23.11 15.59 -20.59
N GLY A 16 -22.87 15.29 -21.87
CA GLY A 16 -22.47 13.95 -22.31
C GLY A 16 -21.12 13.52 -21.74
N LEU A 17 -20.14 14.42 -21.68
CA LEU A 17 -18.80 14.13 -21.15
C LEU A 17 -18.81 13.84 -19.64
N LEU A 18 -19.69 14.51 -18.87
CA LEU A 18 -19.82 14.30 -17.42
C LEU A 18 -20.38 12.91 -17.08
N ILE A 19 -21.22 12.32 -17.96
CA ILE A 19 -21.78 10.98 -17.73
C ILE A 19 -20.71 9.88 -17.88
N PHE A 20 -19.67 10.10 -18.70
CA PHE A 20 -18.54 9.17 -18.83
C PHE A 20 -17.50 9.27 -17.68
N MET A 21 -17.62 10.28 -16.82
CA MET A 21 -16.72 10.49 -15.67
C MET A 21 -17.21 9.85 -14.37
N VAL A 22 -18.32 9.10 -14.40
CA VAL A 22 -18.60 8.08 -13.36
C VAL A 22 -17.60 6.95 -13.55
N GLN A 23 -16.35 7.25 -13.20
CA GLN A 23 -15.34 6.25 -12.95
C GLN A 23 -15.87 5.46 -11.77
N ASN A 24 -15.91 4.14 -11.93
CA ASN A 24 -16.11 3.19 -10.84
C ASN A 24 -15.04 3.48 -9.79
N THR A 25 -15.32 4.42 -8.89
CA THR A 25 -14.63 4.55 -7.61
C THR A 25 -15.17 3.39 -6.80
N GLU A 26 -14.73 2.17 -7.14
CA GLU A 26 -14.76 1.10 -6.16
C GLU A 26 -13.94 1.64 -4.99
N ALA A 27 -14.62 1.93 -3.88
CA ALA A 27 -13.95 2.34 -2.67
C ALA A 27 -12.91 1.26 -2.38
N ALA A 28 -11.63 1.61 -2.49
CA ALA A 28 -10.54 0.69 -2.23
C ALA A 28 -10.76 0.13 -0.83
N SER A 29 -11.10 -1.16 -0.74
CA SER A 29 -11.34 -1.81 0.54
C SER A 29 -10.08 -1.69 1.40
N SER A 30 -10.26 -1.44 2.70
CA SER A 30 -9.13 -1.30 3.62
C SER A 30 -8.29 -2.58 3.60
N LEU A 31 -6.97 -2.46 3.44
CA LEU A 31 -6.04 -3.60 3.57
C LEU A 31 -5.74 -3.94 5.04
N ALA A 32 -6.30 -3.19 6.00
CA ALA A 32 -6.03 -3.42 7.42
C ALA A 32 -6.45 -4.83 7.85
N GLY A 33 -5.55 -5.53 8.53
CA GLY A 33 -5.70 -6.91 8.96
C GLY A 33 -5.32 -7.94 7.90
N SER A 34 -5.14 -7.54 6.63
CA SER A 34 -4.79 -8.43 5.54
C SER A 34 -3.28 -8.44 5.30
N LYS A 35 -2.72 -9.64 5.15
CA LYS A 35 -1.36 -9.79 4.63
C LYS A 35 -1.47 -9.90 3.10
N GLY A 36 -0.63 -9.13 2.40
CA GLY A 36 -0.49 -9.22 0.95
C GLY A 36 0.25 -10.49 0.53
N ASP A 37 1.00 -10.44 -0.57
CA ASP A 37 1.85 -11.56 -0.98
C ASP A 37 2.97 -11.83 0.05
N VAL A 38 3.08 -13.08 0.49
CA VAL A 38 4.06 -13.50 1.51
C VAL A 38 5.07 -14.44 0.87
N ARG A 39 6.27 -13.92 0.60
CA ARG A 39 7.35 -14.72 -0.01
C ARG A 39 7.96 -15.74 0.94
N PHE A 40 8.08 -15.37 2.22
CA PHE A 40 8.60 -16.24 3.27
C PHE A 40 7.79 -16.01 4.55
N PRO A 41 7.42 -17.09 5.28
CA PRO A 41 6.69 -16.94 6.52
C PRO A 41 7.54 -16.20 7.54
N VAL A 42 6.99 -15.10 8.08
CA VAL A 42 7.56 -14.39 9.21
C VAL A 42 6.87 -14.87 10.47
N THR A 43 7.59 -15.63 11.29
CA THR A 43 7.12 -16.04 12.61
C THR A 43 7.62 -15.02 13.63
N ILE A 44 6.69 -14.21 14.16
CA ILE A 44 6.95 -13.34 15.31
C ILE A 44 6.46 -14.10 16.55
N PRO A 45 7.35 -14.47 17.49
CA PRO A 45 6.92 -15.18 18.69
C PRO A 45 5.94 -14.39 19.55
N THR A 46 5.04 -15.11 20.20
CA THR A 46 4.01 -14.49 21.02
C THR A 46 4.66 -13.76 22.20
N GLY A 47 4.35 -12.48 22.35
CA GLY A 47 4.94 -11.64 23.41
C GLY A 47 6.19 -10.86 22.98
N THR A 48 6.64 -10.95 21.74
CA THR A 48 7.70 -10.05 21.22
C THR A 48 7.22 -8.60 21.29
N THR A 49 7.72 -7.83 22.27
CA THR A 49 7.42 -6.41 22.44
C THR A 49 8.55 -5.54 21.89
N GLY A 50 8.22 -4.61 20.99
CA GLY A 50 9.19 -3.68 20.40
C GLY A 50 9.82 -4.17 19.09
N GLY A 51 10.80 -3.42 18.60
CA GLY A 51 11.58 -3.75 17.39
C GLY A 51 10.71 -4.20 16.20
N CYS A 52 11.10 -5.31 15.59
CA CYS A 52 10.43 -5.85 14.40
C CYS A 52 9.05 -6.44 14.66
N GLY A 53 8.74 -6.90 15.89
CA GLY A 53 7.39 -7.32 16.26
C GLY A 53 6.38 -6.17 16.21
N LYS A 54 6.76 -5.00 16.75
CA LYS A 54 5.94 -3.77 16.67
C LYS A 54 5.78 -3.29 15.22
N ALA A 55 6.85 -3.32 14.43
CA ALA A 55 6.80 -2.95 13.02
C ALA A 55 5.89 -3.87 12.20
N TYR A 56 5.93 -5.18 12.49
CA TYR A 56 5.07 -6.17 11.86
C TYR A 56 3.59 -5.95 12.20
N ALA A 57 3.26 -5.70 13.47
CA ALA A 57 1.89 -5.39 13.88
C ALA A 57 1.36 -4.12 13.19
N ALA A 58 2.21 -3.09 13.07
CA ALA A 58 1.86 -1.86 12.36
C ALA A 58 1.65 -2.08 10.86
N TYR A 59 2.44 -2.95 10.23
CA TYR A 59 2.24 -3.38 8.85
C TYR A 59 0.87 -4.05 8.67
N VAL A 60 0.53 -5.03 9.53
CA VAL A 60 -0.76 -5.72 9.45
C VAL A 60 -1.92 -4.76 9.68
N ALA A 61 -1.79 -3.78 10.58
CA ALA A 61 -2.84 -2.82 10.87
C ALA A 61 -3.02 -1.72 9.79
N ALA A 62 -2.09 -1.58 8.85
CA ALA A 62 -2.13 -0.49 7.87
C ALA A 62 -3.23 -0.70 6.83
N SER A 63 -3.97 0.37 6.53
CA SER A 63 -5.08 0.34 5.57
C SER A 63 -4.66 0.55 4.11
N GLY A 64 -3.44 1.05 3.87
CA GLY A 64 -2.91 1.35 2.54
C GLY A 64 -1.75 0.45 2.12
N HIS A 65 -1.19 0.74 0.93
CA HIS A 65 -0.06 0.00 0.36
C HIS A 65 1.13 -0.03 1.32
N SER A 66 1.39 -1.20 1.88
CA SER A 66 2.38 -1.38 2.93
C SER A 66 3.16 -2.66 2.68
N ALA A 67 4.41 -2.67 3.13
CA ALA A 67 5.28 -3.82 3.00
C ALA A 67 6.17 -3.96 4.23
N PHE A 68 6.48 -5.21 4.53
CA PHE A 68 7.38 -5.62 5.58
C PHE A 68 8.42 -6.56 4.99
N ALA A 69 9.69 -6.27 5.26
CA ALA A 69 10.81 -7.11 4.87
C ALA A 69 11.55 -7.54 6.13
N ALA A 70 11.98 -8.80 6.17
CA ALA A 70 12.82 -9.33 7.24
C ALA A 70 13.94 -10.20 6.67
N THR A 71 15.09 -10.15 7.32
CA THR A 71 16.18 -11.10 7.09
C THR A 71 16.53 -11.80 8.41
N PRO A 72 16.52 -13.14 8.45
CA PRO A 72 17.04 -13.88 9.60
C PRO A 72 18.55 -13.64 9.74
N ILE A 73 19.02 -13.32 10.95
CA ILE A 73 20.47 -13.20 11.24
C ILE A 73 21.08 -14.58 11.49
N ALA A 74 20.32 -15.49 12.11
CA ALA A 74 20.59 -16.92 12.15
C ALA A 74 19.27 -17.70 12.22
N TRP A 75 19.22 -18.89 11.62
CA TRP A 75 17.97 -19.66 11.44
C TRP A 75 17.40 -20.19 12.76
N SER A 76 18.21 -20.16 13.83
CA SER A 76 17.91 -20.70 15.15
C SER A 76 17.58 -19.63 16.21
N VAL A 77 17.52 -18.34 15.86
CA VAL A 77 17.28 -17.26 16.82
C VAL A 77 16.25 -16.24 16.33
N GLU A 78 15.48 -15.68 17.27
CA GLU A 78 14.46 -14.64 17.05
C GLU A 78 15.03 -13.29 16.58
N TYR A 79 16.34 -13.19 16.37
CA TYR A 79 17.00 -11.99 15.89
C TYR A 79 16.94 -11.95 14.36
N PHE A 80 15.95 -11.24 13.84
CA PHE A 80 15.88 -10.85 12.44
C PHE A 80 15.95 -9.33 12.34
N VAL A 81 16.69 -8.86 11.35
CA VAL A 81 16.64 -7.46 10.92
C VAL A 81 15.36 -7.27 10.11
N CYS A 82 14.70 -6.12 10.24
CA CYS A 82 13.51 -5.82 9.45
C CYS A 82 13.53 -4.40 8.88
N GLY A 83 12.76 -4.21 7.82
CA GLY A 83 12.36 -2.92 7.29
C GLY A 83 10.85 -2.88 7.08
N VAL A 84 10.24 -1.72 7.28
CA VAL A 84 8.80 -1.51 7.08
C VAL A 84 8.55 -0.22 6.34
N LYS A 85 7.61 -0.25 5.40
CA LYS A 85 7.04 0.95 4.80
C LYS A 85 5.53 0.87 4.86
N LEU A 86 4.90 1.85 5.50
CA LEU A 86 3.46 1.96 5.64
C LEU A 86 2.92 3.02 4.67
N ASN A 87 1.75 2.75 4.10
CA ASN A 87 0.94 3.69 3.32
C ASN A 87 1.75 4.43 2.24
N ALA A 88 2.49 3.68 1.41
CA ALA A 88 3.16 4.23 0.24
C ALA A 88 2.16 4.59 -0.87
N SER A 89 2.63 5.34 -1.87
CA SER A 89 1.84 5.69 -3.06
C SER A 89 1.49 4.48 -3.94
N SER A 90 2.22 3.37 -3.82
CA SER A 90 1.93 2.10 -4.49
C SER A 90 2.54 0.93 -3.73
N GLN A 91 2.04 -0.29 -4.01
CA GLN A 91 2.57 -1.52 -3.41
C GLN A 91 4.06 -1.72 -3.73
N LYS A 92 4.44 -1.51 -4.99
CA LYS A 92 5.85 -1.58 -5.44
C LYS A 92 6.76 -0.63 -4.67
N ALA A 93 6.30 0.60 -4.44
CA ALA A 93 7.06 1.60 -3.68
C ALA A 93 7.20 1.19 -2.20
N ALA A 94 6.18 0.57 -1.61
CA ALA A 94 6.27 0.04 -0.25
C ALA A 94 7.34 -1.05 -0.16
N GLU A 95 7.32 -2.01 -1.08
CA GLU A 95 8.26 -3.14 -1.13
C GLU A 95 9.70 -2.67 -1.31
N ASP A 96 9.96 -1.78 -2.27
CA ASP A 96 11.32 -1.29 -2.56
C ASP A 96 11.92 -0.56 -1.35
N LEU A 97 11.10 0.25 -0.65
CA LEU A 97 11.55 0.98 0.54
C LEU A 97 11.72 0.06 1.76
N ALA A 98 10.82 -0.89 1.97
CA ALA A 98 10.95 -1.86 3.04
C ALA A 98 12.20 -2.73 2.86
N MET A 99 12.45 -3.20 1.63
CA MET A 99 13.66 -3.96 1.28
C MET A 99 14.93 -3.14 1.45
N LYS A 100 14.96 -1.90 0.95
CA LYS A 100 16.10 -1.00 1.11
C LYS A 100 16.43 -0.76 2.59
N SER A 101 15.41 -0.51 3.42
CA SER A 101 15.58 -0.34 4.86
C SER A 101 16.13 -1.61 5.51
N CYS A 102 15.58 -2.78 5.16
CA CYS A 102 16.01 -4.06 5.71
C CYS A 102 17.46 -4.38 5.36
N GLN A 103 17.90 -4.04 4.14
CA GLN A 103 19.27 -4.26 3.68
C GLN A 103 20.27 -3.29 4.31
N ALA A 104 19.88 -2.04 4.54
CA ALA A 104 20.76 -1.03 5.15
C ALA A 104 21.18 -1.39 6.59
N THR A 105 20.31 -2.09 7.33
CA THR A 105 20.57 -2.50 8.71
C THR A 105 21.46 -3.75 8.81
N LYS A 106 21.89 -4.31 7.68
CA LYS A 106 22.77 -5.49 7.59
C LYS A 106 24.28 -5.15 7.63
N SER A 107 24.62 -3.92 8.01
CA SER A 107 25.97 -3.33 8.01
C SER A 107 26.79 -3.74 9.22
#